data_AF-A0A9E0CVV7-F1
#
_entry.id   AF-A0A9E0CVV7-F1
#
_cell.length_a   1.000
_cell.length_b   1.000
_cell.length_c   1.000
_cell.angle_alpha   90.00
_cell.angle_beta   90.00
_cell.angle_gamma   90.00
#
_symmetry.space_group_name_H-M   'P 1'
#
loop_
_entity.id
_entity.type
_entity.pdbx_description
1 polymer ?
#
loop_
_entity_poly.entity_id
_entity_poly.type
_entity_poly.pdbx_seq_one_letter_code
_entity_poly.pdbx_strand_id
1 'polypeptide(L)'
;TSRAVGMQAAVDQLNSDGQVALWNDDCGQYVASYTVGNATRQIWFEEEKSIEAKMQVIQENNVAGVAGWKLGLEKSSVWPVISKYNK
;
A
#
# COMPACT_ATOMS: atom_id res chain seq x y z
N THR A 1 -13.12 -9.42 -12.42
CA THR A 1 -13.32 -9.78 -11.00
C THR A 1 -12.33 -9.00 -10.16
N SER A 2 -12.58 -8.84 -8.86
CA SER A 2 -11.66 -8.17 -7.93
C SER A 2 -11.40 -9.07 -6.72
N ARG A 3 -10.25 -8.87 -6.06
CA ARG A 3 -9.87 -9.56 -4.82
C ARG A 3 -8.98 -8.67 -3.96
N ALA A 4 -9.05 -8.85 -2.65
CA ALA A 4 -8.09 -8.28 -1.72
C ALA A 4 -6.87 -9.20 -1.58
N VAL A 5 -5.68 -8.60 -1.43
CA VAL A 5 -4.41 -9.30 -1.19
C VAL A 5 -3.61 -8.55 -0.15
N GLY A 6 -2.66 -9.23 0.50
CA GLY A 6 -1.69 -8.58 1.37
C GLY A 6 -0.70 -7.72 0.60
N MET A 7 -0.04 -6.80 1.30
CA MET A 7 0.93 -5.85 0.73
C MET A 7 2.05 -6.56 -0.04
N GLN A 8 2.66 -7.59 0.56
CA GLN A 8 3.71 -8.37 -0.10
C GLN A 8 3.18 -9.14 -1.32
N ALA A 9 1.99 -9.73 -1.21
CA ALA A 9 1.40 -10.48 -2.31
C ALA A 9 1.06 -9.61 -3.54
N ALA A 10 0.75 -8.31 -3.34
CA ALA A 10 0.58 -7.36 -4.44
C ALA A 10 1.91 -7.10 -5.17
N VAL A 11 3.00 -6.90 -4.42
CA VAL A 11 4.35 -6.72 -4.97
C VAL A 11 4.82 -7.98 -5.70
N ASP A 12 4.64 -9.15 -5.09
CA ASP A 12 5.02 -10.43 -5.71
C ASP A 12 4.25 -10.66 -7.02
N GLN A 13 2.97 -10.30 -7.06
CA GLN A 13 2.17 -10.40 -8.29
C GLN A 13 2.72 -9.50 -9.40
N LEU A 14 3.03 -8.23 -9.09
CA LEU A 14 3.62 -7.30 -10.06
C LEU A 14 4.96 -7.82 -10.59
N ASN A 15 5.83 -8.26 -9.69
CA ASN A 15 7.14 -8.80 -10.04
C ASN A 15 7.01 -10.04 -10.93
N SER A 16 6.07 -10.95 -10.60
CA SER A 16 5.82 -12.16 -11.40
C SER A 16 5.31 -11.85 -12.82
N ASP A 17 4.60 -10.73 -13.00
CA ASP A 17 4.12 -10.27 -14.29
C ASP A 17 5.15 -9.37 -15.02
N GLY A 18 6.33 -9.14 -14.42
CA GLY A 18 7.37 -8.25 -14.96
C GLY A 18 6.95 -6.78 -15.02
N GLN A 19 6.06 -6.36 -14.12
CA GLN A 19 5.49 -5.01 -14.09
C GLN A 19 6.00 -4.21 -12.91
N VAL A 20 5.90 -2.89 -13.04
CA VAL A 20 6.25 -1.92 -11.99
C VAL A 20 5.04 -1.03 -11.73
N ALA A 21 4.81 -0.70 -10.46
CA ALA A 21 3.80 0.27 -10.08
C ALA A 21 4.38 1.68 -10.02
N LEU A 22 3.56 2.65 -10.39
CA LEU A 22 3.90 4.06 -10.31
C LEU A 22 3.26 4.66 -9.07
N TRP A 23 4.00 5.58 -8.44
CA TRP A 23 3.46 6.40 -7.38
C TRP A 23 2.39 7.35 -7.95
N ASN A 24 1.23 7.40 -7.30
CA ASN A 24 0.17 8.35 -7.59
C ASN A 24 0.17 9.42 -6.50
N ASP A 25 0.61 10.63 -6.83
CA ASP A 25 0.69 11.76 -5.90
C ASP A 25 -0.68 12.24 -5.42
N ASP A 26 -1.70 12.20 -6.28
CA ASP A 26 -3.07 12.62 -5.94
C ASP A 26 -3.70 11.71 -4.87
N CYS A 27 -3.37 10.42 -4.91
CA CYS A 27 -3.91 9.42 -3.99
C CYS A 27 -2.97 9.04 -2.83
N GLY A 28 -1.67 9.36 -2.94
CA GLY A 28 -0.67 8.95 -1.96
C GLY A 28 -0.47 7.43 -1.85
N GLN A 29 -0.48 6.71 -2.98
CA GLN A 29 -0.34 5.25 -3.04
C GLN A 29 0.28 4.76 -4.35
N TYR A 30 0.64 3.48 -4.43
CA TYR A 30 1.14 2.86 -5.66
C TYR A 30 0.02 2.24 -6.49
N VAL A 31 0.09 2.48 -7.81
CA VAL A 31 -0.90 2.00 -8.78
C VAL A 31 -0.23 1.39 -10.01
N ALA A 32 -0.82 0.33 -10.57
CA ALA A 32 -0.40 -0.28 -11.81
C ALA A 32 -1.62 -0.65 -12.66
N SER A 33 -1.52 -0.48 -13.97
CA SER A 33 -2.54 -0.90 -14.94
C SER A 33 -1.86 -1.43 -16.19
N TYR A 34 -2.04 -2.71 -16.49
CA TYR A 34 -1.32 -3.40 -17.56
C TYR A 34 -2.15 -4.56 -18.13
N THR A 35 -1.74 -5.07 -19.29
CA THR A 35 -2.42 -6.17 -19.97
C THR A 35 -1.69 -7.50 -19.72
N VAL A 36 -2.44 -8.52 -19.32
CA VAL A 36 -1.97 -9.91 -19.21
C VAL A 36 -2.84 -10.79 -20.11
N GLY A 37 -2.26 -11.28 -21.21
CA GLY A 37 -3.03 -11.95 -22.26
C GLY A 37 -4.07 -11.00 -22.88
N ASN A 38 -5.36 -11.33 -22.75
CA ASN A 38 -6.47 -10.51 -23.26
C ASN A 38 -7.21 -9.74 -22.15
N ALA A 39 -6.66 -9.69 -20.94
CA ALA A 39 -7.29 -9.03 -19.80
C ALA A 39 -6.46 -7.84 -19.30
N THR A 40 -7.12 -6.74 -18.99
CA THR A 40 -6.51 -5.63 -18.24
C THR A 40 -6.53 -5.96 -16.75
N ARG A 41 -5.36 -5.88 -16.12
CA ARG A 41 -5.18 -6.00 -14.68
C ARG A 41 -4.84 -4.64 -14.11
N GLN A 42 -5.48 -4.31 -13.01
CA GLN A 42 -5.22 -3.09 -12.25
C GLN A 42 -4.96 -3.44 -10.79
N ILE A 43 -3.93 -2.85 -10.21
CA ILE A 43 -3.48 -3.12 -8.84
C ILE A 43 -3.26 -1.78 -8.15
N TRP A 44 -3.80 -1.65 -6.94
CA TRP A 44 -3.55 -0.56 -6.00
C TRP A 44 -3.10 -1.19 -4.70
N PHE A 45 -2.02 -0.68 -4.14
CA PHE A 45 -1.46 -1.23 -2.91
C PHE A 45 -0.66 -0.18 -2.14
N GLU A 46 -0.39 -0.56 -0.90
CA GLU A 46 0.31 0.24 0.07
C GLU A 46 1.76 -0.25 0.21
N GLU A 47 2.67 0.65 0.55
CA GLU A 47 4.04 0.39 0.97
C GLU A 47 4.43 1.37 2.09
N GLU A 48 5.65 1.26 2.60
CA GLU A 48 6.19 2.12 3.66
C GLU A 48 5.99 3.61 3.36
N LYS A 49 6.19 4.03 2.10
CA LYS A 49 6.00 5.42 1.66
C LYS A 49 4.55 5.90 1.85
N SER A 50 3.57 5.10 1.45
CA SER A 50 2.16 5.49 1.55
C SER A 50 1.64 5.37 2.98
N ILE A 51 2.16 4.44 3.78
CA ILE A 51 1.90 4.40 5.23
C ILE A 51 2.49 5.63 5.91
N GLU A 52 3.75 6.00 5.63
CA GLU A 52 4.39 7.20 6.19
C GLU A 52 3.58 8.47 5.87
N ALA A 53 3.15 8.64 4.61
CA ALA A 53 2.32 9.78 4.21
C ALA A 53 1.01 9.87 5.00
N LYS A 54 0.34 8.74 5.24
CA LYS A 54 -0.87 8.70 6.08
C LYS A 54 -0.54 9.04 7.54
N MET A 55 0.56 8.51 8.09
CA MET A 55 0.97 8.79 9.46
C MET A 55 1.34 10.26 9.68
N GLN A 56 1.92 10.92 8.68
CA GLN A 56 2.18 12.38 8.70
C GLN A 56 0.88 13.17 8.85
N VAL A 57 -0.12 12.88 8.03
CA VAL A 57 -1.45 13.53 8.12
C VAL A 57 -2.08 13.31 9.50
N ILE A 58 -1.98 12.11 10.06
CA ILE A 58 -2.49 11.77 11.40
C ILE A 58 -1.82 12.63 12.48
N GLN A 59 -0.50 12.78 12.40
CA GLN A 59 0.26 13.62 13.33
C GLN A 59 -0.05 15.11 13.17
N GLU A 60 -0.07 15.62 11.93
CA GLU A 60 -0.36 17.02 11.60
C GLU A 60 -1.73 17.46 12.11
N ASN A 61 -2.70 16.55 12.10
CA ASN A 61 -4.07 16.83 12.53
C ASN A 61 -4.34 16.46 14.00
N ASN A 62 -3.31 16.06 14.76
CA ASN A 62 -3.44 15.64 16.16
C ASN A 62 -4.56 14.60 16.37
N VAL A 63 -4.65 13.64 15.44
CA VAL A 63 -5.65 12.57 15.52
C VAL A 63 -5.29 11.63 16.67
N ALA A 64 -6.30 11.16 17.41
CA ALA A 64 -6.11 10.37 18.63
C ALA A 64 -5.42 9.00 18.42
N GLY A 65 -5.40 8.48 17.18
CA GLY A 65 -4.78 7.21 16.87
C GLY A 65 -5.13 6.68 15.48
N VAL A 66 -4.72 5.44 15.22
CA VAL A 66 -4.89 4.75 13.94
C VAL A 66 -5.39 3.33 14.14
N ALA A 67 -6.17 2.81 13.19
CA ALA A 67 -6.61 1.42 13.18
C ALA A 67 -6.25 0.77 11.84
N GLY A 68 -5.63 -0.42 11.89
CA GLY A 68 -5.26 -1.19 10.71
C GLY A 68 -6.19 -2.37 10.48
N TRP A 69 -6.73 -2.53 9.27
CA TRP A 69 -7.49 -3.71 8.87
C TRP A 69 -6.79 -4.46 7.72
N LYS A 70 -6.45 -5.74 7.86
CA LYS A 70 -6.45 -6.58 9.07
C LYS A 70 -5.06 -7.15 9.30
N LEU A 71 -4.81 -7.54 10.54
CA LEU A 71 -3.59 -8.21 10.94
C LEU A 71 -3.31 -9.43 10.05
N GLY A 72 -2.07 -9.54 9.59
CA GLY A 72 -1.58 -10.59 8.70
C GLY A 72 -1.62 -10.24 7.21
N LEU A 73 -2.06 -9.04 6.82
CA LEU A 73 -2.00 -8.57 5.42
C LEU A 73 -0.89 -7.53 5.20
N GLU A 74 -0.27 -7.05 6.26
CA GLU A 74 0.77 -6.04 6.21
C GLU A 74 2.17 -6.61 5.88
N LYS A 75 3.06 -5.77 5.33
CA LYS A 75 4.51 -6.03 5.36
C LYS A 75 5.03 -5.74 6.77
N SER A 76 5.90 -6.58 7.32
CA SER A 76 6.47 -6.33 8.66
C SER A 76 7.20 -4.99 8.77
N SER A 77 7.75 -4.50 7.66
CA SER A 77 8.45 -3.22 7.53
C SER A 77 7.58 -1.98 7.69
N VAL A 78 6.24 -2.10 7.66
CA VAL A 78 5.37 -0.95 7.96
C VAL A 78 5.19 -0.69 9.45
N TRP A 79 5.46 -1.67 10.31
CA TRP A 79 5.32 -1.50 11.76
C TRP A 79 6.29 -0.46 12.32
N PRO A 80 7.60 -0.46 11.98
CA PRO A 80 8.51 0.62 12.38
C PRO A 80 8.09 2.01 11.92
N VAL A 81 7.49 2.11 10.71
CA VAL A 81 6.94 3.35 10.18
C VAL A 81 5.80 3.86 11.07
N ILE A 82 4.83 3.00 11.40
CA ILE A 82 3.71 3.37 12.27
C ILE A 82 4.20 3.75 13.67
N SER A 83 5.10 2.96 14.25
CA SER A 83 5.62 3.16 15.60
C SER A 83 6.38 4.49 15.77
N LYS A 84 6.95 5.05 14.71
CA LYS A 84 7.61 6.37 14.73
C LYS A 84 6.64 7.50 15.11
N TYR A 85 5.34 7.34 14.84
CA TYR A 85 4.33 8.39 15.02
C TYR A 85 3.42 8.15 16.22
N ASN A 86 3.37 6.93 16.74
CA ASN A 86 2.62 6.60 17.94
C ASN A 86 3.51 6.88 19.17
N LYS A 87 3.14 7.92 19.94
CA LYS A 87 3.80 8.25 21.21
C LYS A 87 3.11 7.57 22.38
#